data_AF-A0A9Y1ZAV5-F1
#
_entry.id   AF-A0A9Y1ZAV5-F1
#
_cell.length_a   1.000
_cell.length_b   1.000
_cell.length_c   1.000
_cell.angle_alpha   90.00
_cell.angle_beta   90.00
_cell.angle_gamma   90.00
#
_symmetry.space_group_name_H-M   'P 1'
#
loop_
_entity.id
_entity.type
_entity.pdbx_description
1 polymer ?
#
loop_
_entity_poly.entity_id
_entity_poly.type
_entity_poly.pdbx_seq_one_letter_code
_entity_poly.pdbx_strand_id
1 'polypeptide(L)'
;MTDDPDARSRDDRDGAVPTDRESPVGAPVIRGDESVTGQRAREAVQFDPDDPESVANAAEIVYQFATGDAEGDNLVMLRGAAACAALVRGVGSYKTATEQANAVGDDDSTVTVSFIRKWARVHDLPRSVRRQVALGAIAPTAAKHIARVSGEARLLLAWATLDGDLTVREVRAAASAINDGVPIDEALADHGVVLGRLELILPRTTYRDLRRQASLEGVTPGDVVADAFEQYLE
;
A
#
# COMPACT_ATOMS: atom_id res chain seq x y z
N MET A 1 -36.38 19.68 -24.80
CA MET A 1 -36.47 18.23 -24.53
C MET A 1 -35.56 17.59 -25.56
N THR A 2 -34.29 17.47 -25.20
CA THR A 2 -33.24 16.83 -25.98
C THR A 2 -32.28 16.33 -24.91
N ASP A 3 -32.55 15.12 -24.44
CA ASP A 3 -31.65 14.38 -23.57
C ASP A 3 -30.44 13.97 -24.40
N ASP A 4 -29.28 14.48 -24.02
CA ASP A 4 -28.00 14.09 -24.56
C ASP A 4 -27.63 12.72 -23.95
N PRO A 5 -27.53 11.63 -24.73
CA PRO A 5 -27.37 10.29 -24.19
C PRO A 5 -25.91 9.94 -23.87
N ASP A 6 -24.97 10.89 -24.00
CA ASP A 6 -23.52 10.61 -23.94
C ASP A 6 -22.90 10.66 -22.53
N ALA A 7 -23.72 10.80 -21.48
CA ALA A 7 -23.28 10.74 -20.08
C ALA A 7 -23.28 9.30 -19.51
N ARG A 8 -23.00 8.29 -20.33
CA ARG A 8 -22.90 6.89 -19.87
C ARG A 8 -21.44 6.46 -19.78
N SER A 9 -20.95 6.42 -18.54
CA SER A 9 -19.91 5.52 -18.02
C SER A 9 -18.67 5.35 -18.90
N ARG A 10 -17.68 6.22 -18.71
CA ARG A 10 -16.27 5.96 -19.08
C ARG A 10 -15.54 5.10 -18.01
N ASP A 11 -16.26 4.35 -17.19
CA ASP A 11 -15.70 3.56 -16.08
C ASP A 11 -15.19 2.16 -16.52
N ASP A 12 -15.46 1.74 -17.76
CA ASP A 12 -15.02 0.45 -18.29
C ASP A 12 -13.69 0.53 -19.08
N ARG A 13 -12.65 1.15 -18.50
CA ARG A 13 -11.27 0.84 -18.92
C ARG A 13 -10.82 -0.43 -18.20
N ASP A 14 -11.28 -1.55 -18.75
CA ASP A 14 -11.15 -2.92 -18.26
C ASP A 14 -9.71 -3.45 -18.35
N GLY A 15 -8.83 -2.85 -17.55
CA GLY A 15 -7.54 -3.39 -17.14
C GLY A 15 -7.46 -3.23 -15.63
N ALA A 16 -8.10 -4.14 -14.88
CA ALA A 16 -8.17 -4.07 -13.43
C ALA A 16 -6.78 -3.77 -12.84
N VAL A 17 -6.61 -2.56 -12.28
CA VAL A 17 -5.34 -2.13 -11.70
C VAL A 17 -4.95 -3.16 -10.63
N PRO A 18 -3.77 -3.79 -10.69
CA PRO A 18 -3.38 -4.80 -9.71
C PRO A 18 -3.40 -4.24 -8.29
N THR A 19 -4.40 -4.66 -7.51
CA THR A 19 -4.62 -4.20 -6.12
C THR A 19 -3.91 -5.09 -5.08
N ASP A 20 -3.36 -6.20 -5.55
CA ASP A 20 -2.54 -7.16 -4.81
C ASP A 20 -1.09 -7.17 -5.34
N ARG A 21 -0.20 -7.81 -4.60
CA ARG A 21 1.20 -8.00 -5.00
C ARG A 21 1.32 -8.98 -6.18
N GLU A 22 2.02 -8.53 -7.22
CA GLU A 22 2.42 -9.40 -8.35
C GLU A 22 3.81 -10.03 -8.21
N SER A 23 4.71 -9.42 -7.42
CA SER A 23 6.10 -9.91 -7.30
C SER A 23 6.21 -11.19 -6.45
N PRO A 24 7.21 -12.06 -6.70
CA PRO A 24 7.45 -13.27 -5.89
C PRO A 24 7.58 -12.95 -4.40
N VAL A 25 7.08 -13.80 -3.52
CA VAL A 25 7.11 -13.53 -2.07
C VAL A 25 8.48 -13.73 -1.47
N GLY A 26 8.79 -12.90 -0.47
CA GLY A 26 10.08 -12.91 0.19
C GLY A 26 11.22 -12.29 -0.63
N ALA A 27 11.10 -12.15 -1.95
CA ALA A 27 12.05 -11.39 -2.76
C ALA A 27 12.14 -9.92 -2.28
N PRO A 28 13.35 -9.39 -2.05
CA PRO A 28 13.56 -8.05 -1.50
C PRO A 28 13.36 -6.93 -2.53
N VAL A 29 12.25 -6.91 -3.28
CA VAL A 29 12.05 -5.97 -4.41
C VAL A 29 12.10 -4.50 -4.00
N ILE A 30 11.59 -4.14 -2.82
CA ILE A 30 11.64 -2.75 -2.31
C ILE A 30 12.83 -2.56 -1.37
N ARG A 31 13.04 -3.51 -0.46
CA ARG A 31 14.09 -3.46 0.55
C ARG A 31 15.51 -3.71 0.01
N GLY A 32 15.62 -4.24 -1.21
CA GLY A 32 16.84 -4.39 -2.00
C GLY A 32 16.96 -3.38 -3.14
N ASP A 33 16.09 -2.37 -3.20
CA ASP A 33 16.16 -1.28 -4.18
C ASP A 33 17.07 -0.18 -3.62
N GLU A 34 18.24 0.02 -4.24
CA GLU A 34 19.20 1.07 -3.84
C GLU A 34 18.60 2.48 -3.90
N SER A 35 17.62 2.74 -4.77
CA SER A 35 16.93 4.04 -4.85
C SER A 35 16.02 4.31 -3.64
N VAL A 36 15.69 3.28 -2.85
CA VAL A 36 14.83 3.37 -1.67
C VAL A 36 15.63 3.20 -0.38
N THR A 37 16.59 2.27 -0.38
CA THR A 37 17.29 1.81 0.83
C THR A 37 18.77 2.13 0.84
N GLY A 38 19.30 2.73 -0.23
CA GLY A 38 20.72 3.07 -0.36
C GLY A 38 21.61 1.84 -0.19
N GLN A 39 22.65 1.96 0.64
CA GLN A 39 23.60 0.87 0.87
C GLN A 39 22.98 -0.36 1.56
N ARG A 40 21.89 -0.18 2.31
CA ARG A 40 21.18 -1.28 3.01
C ARG A 40 20.51 -2.26 2.04
N ALA A 41 20.35 -1.89 0.77
CA ALA A 41 19.80 -2.75 -0.27
C ALA A 41 20.54 -4.10 -0.37
N ARG A 42 21.86 -4.09 -0.21
CA ARG A 42 22.72 -5.27 -0.37
C ARG A 42 22.63 -6.23 0.82
N GLU A 43 22.11 -5.76 1.94
CA GLU A 43 21.92 -6.52 3.18
C GLU A 43 20.50 -7.10 3.29
N ALA A 44 19.69 -6.93 2.24
CA ALA A 44 18.28 -7.30 2.25
C ALA A 44 18.07 -8.82 2.24
N VAL A 45 17.77 -9.37 3.42
CA VAL A 45 17.58 -10.82 3.67
C VAL A 45 16.46 -11.44 2.83
N GLN A 46 16.73 -12.16 1.76
CA GLN A 46 15.68 -12.87 1.00
C GLN A 46 15.00 -13.96 1.85
N PHE A 47 13.70 -14.16 1.63
CA PHE A 47 12.98 -15.33 2.13
C PHE A 47 12.51 -16.16 0.93
N ASP A 48 12.89 -17.43 0.90
CA ASP A 48 12.36 -18.43 -0.01
C ASP A 48 11.35 -19.32 0.76
N PRO A 49 10.05 -19.31 0.41
CA PRO A 49 9.04 -20.14 1.07
C PRO A 49 9.16 -21.63 0.73
N ASP A 50 9.90 -22.01 -0.32
CA ASP A 50 10.07 -23.39 -0.75
C ASP A 50 11.34 -24.05 -0.15
N ASP A 51 12.18 -23.25 0.54
CA ASP A 51 13.37 -23.71 1.25
C ASP A 51 13.10 -23.85 2.78
N PRO A 52 13.17 -25.06 3.36
CA PRO A 52 12.95 -25.28 4.79
C PRO A 52 13.84 -24.48 5.74
N GLU A 53 15.10 -24.23 5.38
CA GLU A 53 16.01 -23.42 6.23
C GLU A 53 15.57 -21.95 6.25
N SER A 54 15.25 -21.40 5.08
CA SER A 54 14.65 -20.07 4.96
C SER A 54 13.31 -19.95 5.71
N VAL A 55 12.47 -20.98 5.71
CA VAL A 55 11.21 -21.01 6.47
C VAL A 55 11.47 -21.00 7.99
N ALA A 56 12.45 -21.76 8.47
CA ALA A 56 12.85 -21.75 9.88
C ALA A 56 13.37 -20.37 10.32
N ASN A 57 14.23 -19.75 9.51
CA ASN A 57 14.71 -18.38 9.73
C ASN A 57 13.56 -17.35 9.70
N ALA A 58 12.56 -17.54 8.83
CA ALA A 58 11.36 -16.71 8.82
C ALA A 58 10.57 -16.85 10.14
N ALA A 59 10.49 -18.04 10.74
CA ALA A 59 9.84 -18.25 12.04
C ALA A 59 10.55 -17.48 13.17
N GLU A 60 11.89 -17.53 13.22
CA GLU A 60 12.70 -16.74 14.16
C GLU A 60 12.43 -15.23 14.04
N ILE A 61 12.44 -14.72 12.81
CA ILE A 61 12.22 -13.29 12.55
C ILE A 61 10.78 -12.89 12.87
N VAL A 62 9.79 -13.73 12.59
CA VAL A 62 8.39 -13.48 12.98
C VAL A 62 8.25 -13.38 14.50
N TYR A 63 8.90 -14.29 15.23
CA TYR A 63 8.88 -14.26 16.69
C TYR A 63 9.51 -12.96 17.22
N GLN A 64 10.75 -12.65 16.81
CA GLN A 64 11.43 -11.40 17.17
C GLN A 64 10.62 -10.16 16.81
N PHE A 65 9.94 -10.19 15.66
CA PHE A 65 9.12 -9.08 15.21
C PHE A 65 7.84 -8.90 16.05
N ALA A 66 7.29 -9.98 16.59
CA ALA A 66 6.10 -9.93 17.42
C ALA A 66 6.40 -9.54 18.88
N THR A 67 7.59 -9.87 19.37
CA THR A 67 7.98 -9.70 20.78
C THR A 67 8.92 -8.52 21.02
N GLY A 68 9.60 -8.02 19.99
CA GLY A 68 10.53 -6.90 20.07
C GLY A 68 9.91 -5.53 19.79
N ASP A 69 10.59 -4.48 20.25
CA ASP A 69 10.29 -3.09 19.88
C ASP A 69 10.81 -2.80 18.47
N ALA A 70 9.99 -3.08 17.46
CA ALA A 70 10.27 -2.71 16.07
C ALA A 70 9.81 -1.26 15.74
N GLU A 71 9.40 -0.47 16.75
CA GLU A 71 8.86 0.86 16.54
C GLU A 71 9.90 1.81 15.94
N GLY A 72 9.64 2.29 14.71
CA GLY A 72 10.36 3.40 14.09
C GLY A 72 11.17 3.06 12.83
N ASP A 73 11.51 1.79 12.56
CA ASP A 73 12.21 1.41 11.31
C ASP A 73 11.25 0.73 10.32
N ASN A 74 10.86 1.48 9.29
CA ASN A 74 9.97 1.01 8.23
C ASN A 74 10.51 -0.22 7.50
N LEU A 75 11.83 -0.34 7.35
CA LEU A 75 12.45 -1.49 6.67
C LEU A 75 12.45 -2.73 7.56
N VAL A 76 12.66 -2.57 8.87
CA VAL A 76 12.51 -3.67 9.84
C VAL A 76 11.06 -4.17 9.84
N MET A 77 10.09 -3.26 9.87
CA MET A 77 8.66 -3.59 9.78
C MET A 77 8.31 -4.33 8.48
N LEU A 78 8.83 -3.87 7.33
CA LEU A 78 8.62 -4.54 6.04
C LEU A 78 9.33 -5.90 5.95
N ARG A 79 10.48 -6.08 6.62
CA ARG A 79 11.15 -7.39 6.74
C ARG A 79 10.30 -8.34 7.57
N GLY A 80 9.77 -7.90 8.71
CA GLY A 80 8.86 -8.70 9.54
C GLY A 80 7.57 -9.10 8.78
N ALA A 81 7.03 -8.18 7.98
CA ALA A 81 5.90 -8.46 7.08
C ALA A 81 6.25 -9.53 6.03
N ALA A 82 7.45 -9.45 5.43
CA ALA A 82 7.93 -10.45 4.48
C ALA A 82 8.14 -11.83 5.13
N ALA A 83 8.68 -11.87 6.34
CA ALA A 83 8.84 -13.10 7.11
C ALA A 83 7.48 -13.74 7.42
N CYS A 84 6.49 -12.95 7.86
CA CYS A 84 5.11 -13.43 8.07
C CYS A 84 4.54 -14.08 6.80
N ALA A 85 4.70 -13.43 5.65
CA ALA A 85 4.19 -13.94 4.37
C ALA A 85 4.93 -15.20 3.90
N ALA A 86 6.26 -15.24 4.03
CA ALA A 86 7.07 -16.40 3.66
C ALA A 86 6.76 -17.61 4.55
N LEU A 87 6.70 -17.42 5.87
CA LEU A 87 6.38 -18.48 6.83
C LEU A 87 5.01 -19.10 6.55
N VAL A 88 3.96 -18.28 6.36
CA VAL A 88 2.61 -18.78 6.05
C VAL A 88 2.58 -19.57 4.74
N ARG A 89 3.34 -19.14 3.73
CA ARG A 89 3.42 -19.86 2.45
C ARG A 89 4.16 -21.18 2.59
N GLY A 90 5.30 -21.20 3.28
CA GLY A 90 6.11 -22.40 3.45
C GLY A 90 5.41 -23.49 4.28
N VAL A 91 4.62 -23.11 5.29
CA VAL A 91 3.92 -24.08 6.16
C VAL A 91 2.44 -24.29 5.78
N GLY A 92 1.92 -23.53 4.81
CA GLY A 92 0.58 -23.68 4.25
C GLY A 92 -0.59 -23.22 5.14
N SER A 93 -0.38 -22.80 6.38
CA SER A 93 -1.46 -22.29 7.23
C SER A 93 -1.00 -21.26 8.27
N TYR A 94 -1.87 -20.29 8.59
CA TYR A 94 -1.60 -19.33 9.67
C TYR A 94 -1.44 -19.99 11.04
N LYS A 95 -2.15 -21.11 11.27
CA LYS A 95 -2.11 -21.82 12.55
C LYS A 95 -0.72 -22.44 12.73
N THR A 96 -0.26 -23.20 11.74
CA THR A 96 1.06 -23.83 11.74
C THR A 96 2.19 -22.80 11.76
N ALA A 97 2.02 -21.68 11.04
CA ALA A 97 2.98 -20.56 11.11
C ALA A 97 3.11 -20.00 12.54
N THR A 98 1.98 -19.90 13.25
CA THR A 98 1.97 -19.43 14.65
C THR A 98 2.63 -20.45 15.58
N GLU A 99 2.31 -21.74 15.40
CA GLU A 99 2.92 -22.85 16.16
C GLU A 99 4.44 -22.87 15.96
N GLN A 100 4.92 -22.73 14.72
CA GLN A 100 6.35 -22.70 14.44
C GLN A 100 7.05 -21.46 14.98
N ALA A 101 6.48 -20.26 14.83
CA ALA A 101 7.08 -19.04 15.38
C ALA A 101 7.21 -19.11 16.91
N ASN A 102 6.20 -19.64 17.60
CA ASN A 102 6.25 -19.81 19.06
C ASN A 102 7.19 -20.94 19.49
N ALA A 103 7.45 -21.94 18.65
CA ALA A 103 8.37 -23.04 18.99
C ALA A 103 9.84 -22.62 19.04
N VAL A 104 10.19 -21.47 18.43
CA VAL A 104 11.54 -20.89 18.50
C VAL A 104 11.68 -19.85 19.62
N GLY A 105 10.59 -19.57 20.33
CA GLY A 105 10.58 -18.62 21.44
C GLY A 105 11.03 -19.25 22.75
N ASP A 106 11.85 -18.51 23.51
CA ASP A 106 12.35 -18.93 24.82
C ASP A 106 11.65 -18.23 26.00
N ASP A 107 10.73 -17.29 25.73
CA ASP A 107 9.99 -16.53 26.75
C ASP A 107 8.46 -16.81 26.76
N ASP A 108 7.75 -16.27 27.74
CA ASP A 108 6.28 -16.41 27.87
C ASP A 108 5.47 -15.58 26.85
N SER A 109 6.14 -14.83 25.96
CA SER A 109 5.50 -14.02 24.92
C SER A 109 5.01 -14.92 23.78
N THR A 110 3.82 -14.60 23.26
CA THR A 110 3.17 -15.42 22.24
C THR A 110 2.85 -14.64 20.98
N VAL A 111 3.25 -15.19 19.84
CA VAL A 111 2.80 -14.80 18.51
C VAL A 111 1.36 -15.28 18.32
N THR A 112 0.51 -14.43 17.75
CA THR A 112 -0.88 -14.79 17.45
C THR A 112 -1.12 -14.93 15.95
N VAL A 113 -2.08 -15.77 15.58
CA VAL A 113 -2.60 -15.88 14.20
C VAL A 113 -3.00 -14.51 13.64
N SER A 114 -3.60 -13.67 14.48
CA SER A 114 -4.04 -12.32 14.09
C SER A 114 -2.88 -11.40 13.72
N PHE A 115 -1.73 -11.55 14.40
CA PHE A 115 -0.52 -10.79 14.14
C PHE A 115 0.09 -11.17 12.79
N ILE A 116 0.30 -12.48 12.57
CA ILE A 116 0.87 -12.99 11.32
C ILE A 116 -0.03 -12.61 10.13
N ARG A 117 -1.35 -12.81 10.25
CA ARG A 117 -2.31 -12.45 9.19
C ARG A 117 -2.25 -10.96 8.82
N LYS A 118 -2.20 -10.10 9.83
CA LYS A 118 -2.14 -8.65 9.65
C LYS A 118 -0.91 -8.23 8.85
N TRP A 119 0.26 -8.75 9.23
CA TRP A 119 1.53 -8.36 8.61
C TRP A 119 1.80 -9.05 7.27
N ALA A 120 1.33 -10.29 7.08
CA ALA A 120 1.32 -10.93 5.77
C ALA A 120 0.54 -10.08 4.74
N ARG A 121 -0.63 -9.53 5.12
CA ARG A 121 -1.40 -8.63 4.25
C ARG A 121 -0.66 -7.33 3.92
N VAL A 122 0.11 -6.78 4.86
CA VAL A 122 0.96 -5.59 4.58
C VAL A 122 2.00 -5.91 3.51
N HIS A 123 2.57 -7.11 3.53
CA HIS A 123 3.50 -7.56 2.50
C HIS A 123 2.83 -7.76 1.13
N ASP A 124 1.55 -8.11 1.12
CA ASP A 124 0.75 -8.32 -0.09
C ASP A 124 0.19 -7.02 -0.69
N LEU A 125 0.42 -5.86 -0.05
CA LEU A 125 0.13 -4.55 -0.65
C LEU A 125 0.84 -4.38 -2.00
N PRO A 126 0.25 -3.62 -2.94
CA PRO A 126 0.88 -3.26 -4.22
C PRO A 126 2.28 -2.68 -4.04
N ARG A 127 3.16 -2.95 -5.01
CA ARG A 127 4.56 -2.48 -4.96
C ARG A 127 4.64 -0.96 -4.78
N SER A 128 3.78 -0.23 -5.47
CA SER A 128 3.65 1.22 -5.40
C SER A 128 3.39 1.70 -3.97
N VAL A 129 2.46 1.07 -3.25
CA VAL A 129 2.15 1.38 -1.84
C VAL A 129 3.30 0.99 -0.92
N ARG A 130 3.88 -0.22 -1.06
CA ARG A 130 5.01 -0.66 -0.24
C ARG A 130 6.24 0.23 -0.39
N ARG A 131 6.46 0.82 -1.57
CA ARG A 131 7.51 1.83 -1.78
C ARG A 131 7.30 3.04 -0.87
N GLN A 132 6.07 3.55 -0.77
CA GLN A 132 5.78 4.70 0.10
C GLN A 132 5.91 4.36 1.58
N VAL A 133 5.60 3.12 1.97
CA VAL A 133 5.88 2.63 3.33
C VAL A 133 7.38 2.61 3.61
N ALA A 134 8.18 2.08 2.67
CA ALA A 134 9.63 2.03 2.82
C ALA A 134 10.27 3.44 2.90
N LEU A 135 9.76 4.39 2.13
CA LEU A 135 10.18 5.80 2.15
C LEU A 135 9.70 6.56 3.41
N GLY A 136 8.79 5.98 4.19
CA GLY A 136 8.19 6.62 5.37
C GLY A 136 7.10 7.65 5.07
N ALA A 137 6.68 7.77 3.81
CA ALA A 137 5.55 8.61 3.42
C ALA A 137 4.21 8.01 3.91
N ILE A 138 4.12 6.68 4.00
CA ILE A 138 3.00 5.98 4.67
C ILE A 138 3.56 5.25 5.89
N ALA A 139 3.09 5.60 7.09
CA ALA A 139 3.51 4.89 8.30
C ALA A 139 3.10 3.40 8.24
N PRO A 140 3.93 2.44 8.70
CA PRO A 140 3.56 1.03 8.77
C PRO A 140 2.27 0.77 9.56
N THR A 141 2.02 1.62 10.56
CA THR A 141 0.80 1.63 11.37
C THR A 141 -0.44 2.08 10.60
N ALA A 142 -0.31 2.91 9.56
CA ALA A 142 -1.38 3.19 8.60
C ALA A 142 -1.49 2.06 7.56
N ALA A 143 -0.36 1.54 7.07
CA ALA A 143 -0.32 0.47 6.07
C ALA A 143 -1.08 -0.79 6.51
N LYS A 144 -1.04 -1.17 7.79
CA LYS A 144 -1.84 -2.30 8.32
C LYS A 144 -3.34 -2.08 8.22
N HIS A 145 -3.82 -0.83 8.21
CA HIS A 145 -5.24 -0.50 8.04
C HIS A 145 -5.61 -0.51 6.57
N ILE A 146 -4.77 0.08 5.71
CA ILE A 146 -4.91 0.01 4.24
C ILE A 146 -4.99 -1.46 3.78
N ALA A 147 -4.09 -2.32 4.28
CA ALA A 147 -4.03 -3.74 3.92
C ALA A 147 -5.27 -4.57 4.33
N ARG A 148 -6.20 -4.00 5.11
CA ARG A 148 -7.48 -4.64 5.42
C ARG A 148 -8.54 -4.37 4.38
N VAL A 149 -8.43 -3.28 3.64
CA VAL A 149 -9.34 -2.93 2.55
C VAL A 149 -9.06 -3.84 1.37
N SER A 150 -10.10 -4.23 0.63
CA SER A 150 -10.00 -5.11 -0.53
C SER A 150 -10.30 -4.34 -1.82
N GLY A 151 -9.82 -4.86 -2.95
CA GLY A 151 -10.05 -4.26 -4.26
C GLY A 151 -9.42 -2.88 -4.41
N GLU A 152 -9.96 -2.10 -5.34
CA GLU A 152 -9.40 -0.81 -5.77
C GLU A 152 -9.37 0.21 -4.63
N ALA A 153 -10.36 0.17 -3.74
CA ALA A 153 -10.44 1.04 -2.57
C ALA A 153 -9.17 1.00 -1.69
N ARG A 154 -8.42 -0.10 -1.71
CA ARG A 154 -7.12 -0.19 -1.03
C ARG A 154 -6.09 0.76 -1.62
N LEU A 155 -5.98 0.82 -2.95
CA LEU A 155 -5.04 1.69 -3.65
C LEU A 155 -5.45 3.15 -3.46
N LEU A 156 -6.73 3.44 -3.66
CA LEU A 156 -7.30 4.77 -3.50
C LEU A 156 -7.11 5.30 -2.07
N LEU A 157 -7.32 4.47 -1.04
CA LEU A 157 -7.07 4.86 0.35
C LEU A 157 -5.58 5.14 0.61
N ALA A 158 -4.67 4.39 -0.03
CA ALA A 158 -3.24 4.64 0.11
C ALA A 158 -2.83 6.00 -0.47
N TRP A 159 -3.40 6.41 -1.60
CA TRP A 159 -3.15 7.71 -2.21
C TRP A 159 -3.83 8.84 -1.45
N ALA A 160 -5.09 8.66 -1.05
CA ALA A 160 -5.78 9.60 -0.18
C ALA A 160 -5.04 9.84 1.16
N THR A 161 -4.33 8.82 1.68
CA THR A 161 -3.49 8.97 2.86
C THR A 161 -2.37 9.98 2.64
N LEU A 162 -1.77 10.01 1.44
CA LEU A 162 -0.69 10.93 1.09
C LEU A 162 -1.24 12.32 0.72
N ASP A 163 -2.23 12.36 -0.18
CA ASP A 163 -2.75 13.61 -0.74
C ASP A 163 -3.52 14.42 0.32
N GLY A 164 -4.15 13.73 1.27
CA GLY A 164 -4.90 14.32 2.38
C GLY A 164 -4.12 14.44 3.70
N ASP A 165 -2.85 14.03 3.74
CA ASP A 165 -2.04 13.94 4.96
C ASP A 165 -2.79 13.25 6.13
N LEU A 166 -3.46 12.13 5.83
CA LEU A 166 -4.32 11.46 6.80
C LEU A 166 -3.50 10.88 7.94
N THR A 167 -3.95 11.16 9.17
CA THR A 167 -3.39 10.52 10.35
C THR A 167 -3.73 9.03 10.37
N VAL A 168 -2.93 8.23 11.09
CA VAL A 168 -3.20 6.79 11.30
C VAL A 168 -4.61 6.53 11.83
N ARG A 169 -5.15 7.45 12.66
CA ARG A 169 -6.49 7.35 13.22
C ARG A 169 -7.57 7.51 12.14
N GLU A 170 -7.39 8.46 11.23
CA GLU A 170 -8.31 8.70 10.12
C GLU A 170 -8.24 7.57 9.10
N VAL A 171 -7.03 7.11 8.73
CA VAL A 171 -6.87 5.92 7.88
C VAL A 171 -7.57 4.70 8.47
N ARG A 172 -7.48 4.51 9.80
CA ARG A 172 -8.20 3.44 10.49
C ARG A 172 -9.72 3.61 10.40
N ALA A 173 -10.23 4.82 10.59
CA ALA A 173 -11.67 5.10 10.55
C ALA A 173 -12.22 4.87 9.14
N ALA A 174 -11.60 5.46 8.11
CA ALA A 174 -11.95 5.26 6.71
C ALA A 174 -11.89 3.78 6.32
N ALA A 175 -10.81 3.07 6.67
CA ALA A 175 -10.71 1.63 6.39
C ALA A 175 -11.79 0.80 7.08
N SER A 176 -12.28 1.22 8.26
CA SER A 176 -13.41 0.55 8.91
C SER A 176 -14.70 0.79 8.13
N ALA A 177 -15.02 2.06 7.83
CA ALA A 177 -16.21 2.44 7.10
C ALA A 177 -16.30 1.73 5.73
N ILE A 178 -15.19 1.67 4.99
CA ILE A 178 -15.11 0.96 3.70
C ILE A 178 -15.40 -0.53 3.87
N ASN A 179 -14.84 -1.18 4.90
CA ASN A 179 -15.13 -2.59 5.16
C ASN A 179 -16.57 -2.83 5.63
N ASP A 180 -17.22 -1.82 6.20
CA ASP A 180 -18.63 -1.83 6.58
C ASP A 180 -19.57 -1.48 5.40
N GLY A 181 -19.01 -1.27 4.20
CA GLY A 181 -19.75 -1.08 2.95
C GLY A 181 -19.95 0.38 2.53
N VAL A 182 -19.36 1.35 3.25
CA VAL A 182 -19.42 2.77 2.87
C VAL A 182 -18.54 2.99 1.62
N PRO A 183 -19.04 3.67 0.57
CA PRO A 183 -18.24 4.09 -0.57
C PRO A 183 -17.00 4.88 -0.14
N ILE A 184 -15.89 4.70 -0.85
CA ILE A 184 -14.60 5.28 -0.43
C ILE A 184 -14.60 6.81 -0.46
N ASP A 185 -15.26 7.42 -1.43
CA ASP A 185 -15.45 8.87 -1.54
C ASP A 185 -16.20 9.43 -0.33
N GLU A 186 -17.28 8.77 0.10
CA GLU A 186 -18.01 9.14 1.32
C GLU A 186 -17.14 8.96 2.57
N ALA A 187 -16.44 7.83 2.70
CA ALA A 187 -15.57 7.55 3.84
C ALA A 187 -14.40 8.54 3.97
N LEU A 188 -13.91 9.10 2.85
CA LEU A 188 -12.85 10.10 2.83
C LEU A 188 -13.38 11.53 3.04
N ALA A 189 -14.60 11.82 2.59
CA ALA A 189 -15.22 13.12 2.76
C ALA A 189 -15.40 13.50 4.24
N ASP A 190 -15.69 12.53 5.11
CA ASP A 190 -15.74 12.69 6.57
C ASP A 190 -14.43 13.19 7.19
N HIS A 191 -13.33 13.05 6.44
CA HIS A 191 -11.98 13.49 6.82
C HIS A 191 -11.49 14.68 5.98
N GLY A 192 -12.38 15.33 5.21
CA GLY A 192 -12.04 16.48 4.39
C GLY A 192 -11.19 16.16 3.15
N VAL A 193 -11.11 14.88 2.77
CA VAL A 193 -10.36 14.43 1.59
C VAL A 193 -11.30 14.25 0.41
N VAL A 194 -11.01 14.96 -0.67
CA VAL A 194 -11.69 14.78 -1.96
C VAL A 194 -10.85 13.86 -2.81
N LEU A 195 -11.34 12.64 -3.05
CA LEU A 195 -10.62 11.66 -3.85
C LEU A 195 -10.37 12.19 -5.26
N GLY A 196 -9.14 12.01 -5.76
CA GLY A 196 -8.71 12.53 -7.07
C GLY A 196 -8.28 14.00 -7.08
N ARG A 197 -8.41 14.72 -5.96
CA ARG A 197 -7.83 16.07 -5.84
C ARG A 197 -6.33 15.98 -5.59
N LEU A 198 -5.55 16.57 -6.50
CA LEU A 198 -4.10 16.66 -6.40
C LEU A 198 -3.66 18.13 -6.47
N GLU A 199 -2.80 18.56 -5.54
CA GLU A 199 -2.22 19.91 -5.55
C GLU A 199 -0.81 19.90 -6.12
N LEU A 200 -0.58 20.72 -7.14
CA LEU A 200 0.68 20.75 -7.90
C LEU A 200 1.26 22.16 -7.97
N ILE A 201 2.58 22.25 -7.81
CA ILE A 201 3.35 23.46 -8.11
C ILE A 201 4.02 23.27 -9.46
N LEU A 202 3.54 23.99 -10.47
CA LEU A 202 4.07 23.90 -11.83
C LEU A 202 5.21 24.91 -12.05
N PRO A 203 6.21 24.57 -12.90
CA PRO A 203 7.17 25.56 -13.39
C PRO A 203 6.45 26.77 -13.98
N ARG A 204 6.98 27.98 -13.78
CA ARG A 204 6.33 29.24 -14.16
C ARG A 204 5.87 29.27 -15.64
N THR A 205 6.68 28.72 -16.53
CA THR A 205 6.36 28.63 -17.96
C THR A 205 5.20 27.67 -18.21
N THR A 206 5.24 26.46 -17.65
CA THR A 206 4.16 25.47 -17.73
C THR A 206 2.85 26.02 -17.17
N TYR A 207 2.89 26.70 -16.01
CA TYR A 207 1.72 27.36 -15.44
C TYR A 207 1.11 28.41 -16.38
N ARG A 208 1.95 29.30 -16.95
CA ARG A 208 1.50 30.33 -17.91
C ARG A 208 0.85 29.69 -19.13
N ASP A 209 1.50 28.66 -19.68
CA ASP A 209 1.07 28.03 -20.93
C ASP A 209 -0.22 27.23 -20.73
N LEU A 210 -0.35 26.50 -19.61
CA LEU A 210 -1.60 25.84 -19.19
C LEU A 210 -2.74 26.84 -19.06
N ARG A 211 -2.51 27.96 -18.35
CA ARG A 211 -3.53 29.00 -18.17
C ARG A 211 -3.94 29.66 -19.48
N ARG A 212 -2.98 29.91 -20.38
CA ARG A 212 -3.25 30.44 -21.71
C ARG A 212 -4.08 29.46 -22.54
N GLN A 213 -3.70 28.18 -22.57
CA GLN A 213 -4.39 27.16 -23.36
C GLN A 213 -5.84 26.99 -22.89
N ALA A 214 -6.03 26.74 -21.59
CA ALA A 214 -7.35 26.58 -20.99
C ALA A 214 -8.25 27.81 -21.28
N SER A 215 -7.68 29.02 -21.22
CA SER A 215 -8.42 30.25 -21.53
C SER A 215 -8.77 30.42 -23.02
N LEU A 216 -7.94 29.94 -23.94
CA LEU A 216 -8.21 30.00 -25.38
C LEU A 216 -9.25 28.96 -25.81
N GLU A 217 -9.27 27.81 -25.15
CA GLU A 217 -10.20 26.70 -25.42
C GLU A 217 -11.52 26.83 -24.65
N GLY A 218 -11.58 27.68 -23.63
CA GLY A 218 -12.79 27.88 -22.82
C GLY A 218 -13.06 26.76 -21.81
N VAL A 219 -12.01 26.04 -21.38
CA VAL A 219 -12.06 24.92 -20.44
C VAL A 219 -11.30 25.24 -19.15
N THR A 220 -11.38 24.38 -18.14
CA THR A 220 -10.57 24.55 -16.93
C THR A 220 -9.13 24.05 -17.16
N PRO A 221 -8.14 24.53 -16.39
CA PRO A 221 -6.81 23.94 -16.38
C PRO A 221 -6.82 22.44 -16.03
N GLY A 222 -7.81 21.98 -15.25
CA GLY A 222 -7.95 20.57 -14.89
C GLY A 222 -8.31 19.71 -16.09
N ASP A 223 -9.20 20.20 -16.97
CA ASP A 223 -9.61 19.48 -18.18
C ASP A 223 -8.43 19.29 -19.14
N VAL A 224 -7.66 20.35 -19.40
CA VAL A 224 -6.44 20.28 -20.23
C VAL A 224 -5.43 19.29 -19.65
N VAL A 225 -5.28 19.28 -18.33
CA VAL A 225 -4.37 18.35 -17.64
C VAL A 225 -4.89 16.91 -17.76
N ALA A 226 -6.18 16.68 -17.54
CA ALA A 226 -6.81 15.37 -17.65
C ALA A 226 -6.63 14.78 -19.05
N ASP A 227 -6.96 15.55 -20.10
CA ASP A 227 -6.80 15.13 -21.49
C ASP A 227 -5.34 14.78 -21.82
N ALA A 228 -4.39 15.62 -21.36
CA ALA A 228 -2.96 15.38 -21.56
C ALA A 228 -2.46 14.12 -20.82
N PHE A 229 -2.98 13.85 -19.61
CA PHE A 229 -2.64 12.64 -18.85
C PHE A 229 -3.26 11.39 -19.44
N GLU A 230 -4.51 11.45 -19.90
CA GLU A 230 -5.16 10.32 -20.60
C GLU A 230 -4.35 9.92 -21.83
N GLN A 231 -3.91 10.89 -22.63
CA GLN A 231 -3.06 10.63 -23.79
C GLN A 231 -1.68 10.06 -23.44
N TYR A 232 -1.11 10.45 -22.28
CA TYR A 232 0.19 9.94 -21.84
C TYR A 232 0.12 8.50 -21.28
N LEU A 233 -1.03 8.10 -20.74
CA LEU A 233 -1.22 6.80 -20.10
C LEU A 233 -1.76 5.71 -21.06
N GLU A 234 -2.25 6.09 -22.24
CA GLU A 234 -2.52 5.19 -23.37
C GLU A 234 -1.24 4.66 -24.03
#